data_AF-A0A954D3V2-F1
#
_entry.id   AF-A0A954D3V2-F1
#
_cell.length_a   1.000
_cell.length_b   1.000
_cell.length_c   1.000
_cell.angle_alpha   90.00
_cell.angle_beta   90.00
_cell.angle_gamma   90.00
#
_symmetry.space_group_name_H-M   'P 1'
#
loop_
_entity.id
_entity.type
_entity.pdbx_description
1 polymer ?
#
loop_
_entity_poly.entity_id
_entity_poly.type
_entity_poly.pdbx_seq_one_letter_code
_entity_poly.pdbx_strand_id
1 'polypeptide(L)'
;MGSGVIRIDELIPGQGELVDYAWIADHASRLGVPMTVRNLRFYVSEGVLPPPQKAGKTPVYPKDEILSYLIAIHFMKTRLGRSLAEIRRILAGQQGDPATLAQRCARLVEEAVHTQSLQPVEREWLVGAFFRTLTGELELYPRRRRHEPGERAASEVEIDEMIDDLRRVARWERTPRGGWSWISPEEALRGEPNDEGALMSSAIEPPRSARVTPLSSPTGTLRVSPFRRLEEKYLDRFERSIATLSRVFDPLENRYHSVREHALDPEILDPYQKVVSTLKALGRYDRSLLEELPHDRATRYSFPCAGLLGRKKPKVIITAACRSPIEALARGESPSAPFGRDDLDEVIAEHCRPTSAFHVLGILATTSWEPGLIERPPRHERVGLVLIQPRPGGGWKIGDTLPKRLSELRSLFDPEQESEKVSRVYARLTEDPELRIPGGHLEVEPLIESLGVSREVLGKALDQVRADDPRLQLTRVAGKEILKRDRY
;
A
#
# COMPACT_ATOMS: atom_id res chain seq x y z
N MET A 1 7.01 -0.29 -36.68
CA MET A 1 7.39 -1.71 -36.89
C MET A 1 6.17 -2.52 -36.48
N GLY A 2 5.57 -3.28 -37.40
CA GLY A 2 4.38 -4.08 -37.07
C GLY A 2 4.75 -5.21 -36.12
N SER A 3 3.98 -5.40 -35.05
CA SER A 3 4.06 -6.60 -34.20
C SER A 3 3.58 -7.78 -35.03
N GLY A 4 4.46 -8.72 -35.34
CA GLY A 4 4.11 -9.91 -36.10
C GLY A 4 3.84 -11.07 -35.14
N VAL A 5 2.62 -11.60 -35.14
CA VAL A 5 2.39 -12.96 -34.67
C VAL A 5 2.90 -13.90 -35.75
N ILE A 6 3.88 -14.75 -35.42
CA ILE A 6 4.40 -15.73 -36.37
C ILE A 6 3.68 -17.04 -36.09
N ARG A 7 2.66 -17.38 -36.89
CA ARG A 7 2.03 -18.70 -36.83
C ARG A 7 3.00 -19.72 -37.43
N ILE A 8 3.53 -20.60 -36.58
CA ILE A 8 4.55 -21.61 -36.92
C ILE A 8 3.91 -22.99 -37.12
N ASP A 9 2.59 -23.09 -37.11
CA ASP A 9 1.85 -24.33 -37.36
C ASP A 9 2.27 -25.01 -38.68
N GLU A 10 2.87 -24.26 -39.62
CA GLU A 10 3.43 -24.76 -40.88
C GLU A 10 4.90 -25.26 -40.80
N LEU A 11 5.64 -24.96 -39.74
CA LEU A 11 7.09 -25.17 -39.64
C LEU A 11 7.50 -26.20 -38.56
N ILE A 12 6.77 -26.33 -37.45
CA ILE A 12 7.04 -27.34 -36.40
C ILE A 12 5.71 -27.79 -35.76
N PRO A 13 5.19 -29.00 -36.05
CA PRO A 13 3.96 -29.49 -35.44
C PRO A 13 4.09 -29.65 -33.92
N GLY A 14 3.15 -29.08 -33.16
CA GLY A 14 3.03 -29.28 -31.70
C GLY A 14 3.70 -28.22 -30.81
N GLN A 15 4.33 -27.19 -31.37
CA GLN A 15 4.78 -26.02 -30.60
C GLN A 15 3.74 -24.90 -30.76
N GLY A 16 3.14 -24.46 -29.65
CA GLY A 16 2.11 -23.41 -29.65
C GLY A 16 2.58 -22.07 -30.27
N GLU A 17 1.67 -21.09 -30.31
CA GLU A 17 1.88 -19.78 -30.93
C GLU A 17 3.18 -19.10 -30.43
N LEU A 18 4.13 -18.78 -31.33
CA LEU A 18 5.34 -18.05 -30.98
C LEU A 18 5.15 -16.54 -31.15
N VAL A 19 5.60 -15.78 -30.15
CA VAL A 19 5.42 -14.32 -30.06
C VAL A 19 6.75 -13.60 -29.85
N ASP A 20 6.91 -12.44 -30.48
CA ASP A 20 8.10 -11.59 -30.36
C ASP A 20 8.01 -10.63 -29.16
N TYR A 21 9.12 -9.95 -28.84
CA TYR A 21 9.14 -9.00 -27.73
C TYR A 21 8.16 -7.82 -27.85
N ALA A 22 7.84 -7.38 -29.08
CA ALA A 22 6.94 -6.25 -29.25
C ALA A 22 5.51 -6.67 -28.90
N TRP A 23 5.10 -7.85 -29.36
CA TRP A 23 3.82 -8.47 -29.00
C TRP A 23 3.73 -8.70 -27.49
N ILE A 24 4.79 -9.30 -26.89
CA ILE A 24 4.84 -9.61 -25.45
C ILE A 24 4.69 -8.33 -24.61
N ALA A 25 5.40 -7.26 -24.97
CA ALA A 25 5.35 -5.99 -24.23
C ALA A 25 3.95 -5.34 -24.28
N ASP A 26 3.31 -5.33 -25.45
CA ASP A 26 1.95 -4.81 -25.61
C ASP A 26 0.93 -5.63 -24.82
N HIS A 27 0.96 -6.97 -24.97
CA HIS A 27 0.00 -7.85 -24.30
C HIS A 27 0.18 -7.87 -22.78
N ALA A 28 1.42 -7.96 -22.28
CA ALA A 28 1.68 -7.89 -20.85
C ALA A 28 1.18 -6.55 -20.26
N SER A 29 1.37 -5.43 -20.98
CA SER A 29 0.86 -4.13 -20.54
C SER A 29 -0.67 -4.08 -20.48
N ARG A 30 -1.38 -4.71 -21.43
CA ARG A 30 -2.85 -4.84 -21.39
C ARG A 30 -3.34 -5.68 -20.22
N LEU A 31 -2.54 -6.66 -19.82
CA LEU A 31 -2.77 -7.51 -18.63
C LEU A 31 -2.40 -6.80 -17.31
N GLY A 32 -2.02 -5.52 -17.34
CA GLY A 32 -1.63 -4.77 -16.15
C GLY A 32 -0.23 -5.09 -15.63
N VAL A 33 0.58 -5.82 -16.41
CA VAL A 33 2.00 -6.08 -16.12
C VAL A 33 2.83 -5.11 -16.96
N PRO A 34 3.23 -3.94 -16.42
CA PRO A 34 3.93 -2.92 -17.20
C PRO A 34 5.26 -3.49 -17.72
N MET A 35 5.30 -3.75 -19.02
CA MET A 35 6.41 -4.44 -19.66
C MET A 35 6.84 -3.69 -20.92
N THR A 36 8.15 -3.49 -21.05
CA THR A 36 8.75 -2.94 -22.27
C THR A 36 9.70 -3.97 -22.87
N VAL A 37 10.02 -3.83 -24.16
CA VAL A 37 11.06 -4.63 -24.82
C VAL A 37 12.40 -4.54 -24.07
N ARG A 38 12.71 -3.37 -23.47
CA ARG A 38 13.89 -3.17 -22.63
C ARG A 38 13.84 -4.02 -21.36
N ASN A 39 12.70 -4.07 -20.69
CA ASN A 39 12.52 -4.88 -19.48
C ASN A 39 12.65 -6.39 -19.79
N LEU A 40 12.07 -6.84 -20.90
CA LEU A 40 12.20 -8.24 -21.35
C LEU A 40 13.66 -8.62 -21.59
N ARG A 41 14.40 -7.79 -22.34
CA ARG A 41 15.85 -8.01 -22.57
C ARG A 41 16.65 -8.01 -21.28
N PHE A 42 16.30 -7.14 -20.33
CA PHE A 42 16.93 -7.10 -19.01
C PHE A 42 16.65 -8.39 -18.23
N TYR A 43 15.41 -8.89 -18.20
CA TYR A 43 15.10 -10.15 -17.54
C TYR A 43 15.82 -11.34 -18.17
N VAL A 44 16.01 -11.34 -19.48
CA VAL A 44 16.83 -12.34 -20.16
C VAL A 44 18.31 -12.20 -19.78
N SER A 45 18.87 -10.98 -19.74
CA SER A 45 20.29 -10.78 -19.39
C SER A 45 20.60 -11.12 -17.93
N GLU A 46 19.65 -10.89 -17.03
CA GLU A 46 19.77 -11.26 -15.61
C GLU A 46 19.52 -12.75 -15.36
N GLY A 47 19.06 -13.49 -16.38
CA GLY A 47 18.70 -14.90 -16.29
C GLY A 47 17.39 -15.17 -15.55
N VAL A 48 16.54 -14.14 -15.41
CA VAL A 48 15.19 -14.24 -14.81
C VAL A 48 14.22 -14.93 -15.77
N LEU A 49 14.31 -14.59 -17.07
CA LEU A 49 13.59 -15.29 -18.13
C LEU A 49 14.54 -16.28 -18.83
N PRO A 50 14.02 -17.41 -19.35
CA PRO A 50 14.80 -18.30 -20.18
C PRO A 50 15.27 -17.57 -21.45
N PRO A 51 16.40 -17.99 -22.05
CA PRO A 51 16.86 -17.42 -23.31
C PRO A 51 15.80 -17.62 -24.41
N PRO A 52 15.53 -16.62 -25.26
CA PRO A 52 14.52 -16.72 -26.31
C PRO A 52 14.91 -17.76 -27.36
N GLN A 53 13.90 -18.37 -27.98
CA GLN A 53 14.09 -19.10 -29.22
C GLN A 53 14.37 -18.11 -30.38
N LYS A 54 14.96 -18.59 -31.47
CA LYS A 54 15.24 -17.76 -32.65
C LYS A 54 14.36 -18.17 -33.81
N ALA A 55 13.47 -17.28 -34.24
CA ALA A 55 12.81 -17.35 -35.54
C ALA A 55 13.56 -16.42 -36.51
N GLY A 56 14.57 -16.97 -37.19
CA GLY A 56 15.52 -16.17 -37.98
C GLY A 56 16.36 -15.25 -37.09
N LYS A 57 16.20 -13.93 -37.26
CA LYS A 57 16.88 -12.90 -36.44
C LYS A 57 16.04 -12.40 -35.26
N THR A 58 14.78 -12.81 -35.17
CA THR A 58 13.84 -12.32 -34.17
C THR A 58 13.80 -13.25 -32.96
N PRO A 59 14.03 -12.75 -31.73
CA PRO A 59 13.83 -13.53 -30.52
C PRO A 59 12.33 -13.74 -30.29
N VAL A 60 11.93 -14.99 -30.07
CA VAL A 60 10.53 -15.39 -29.87
C VAL A 60 10.38 -16.33 -28.68
N TYR A 61 9.19 -16.39 -28.11
CA TYR A 61 8.80 -17.32 -27.04
C TYR A 61 7.48 -17.98 -27.35
N PRO A 62 7.22 -19.20 -26.82
CA PRO A 62 5.86 -19.72 -26.74
C PRO A 62 5.00 -18.78 -25.91
N LYS A 63 3.86 -18.37 -26.48
CA LYS A 63 2.94 -17.36 -25.91
C LYS A 63 2.53 -17.66 -24.47
N ASP A 64 2.06 -18.87 -24.21
CA ASP A 64 1.52 -19.23 -22.89
C ASP A 64 2.61 -19.33 -21.83
N GLU A 65 3.77 -19.83 -22.22
CA GLU A 65 4.95 -19.94 -21.34
C GLU A 65 5.45 -18.55 -20.92
N ILE A 66 5.65 -17.64 -21.89
CA ILE A 66 6.18 -16.31 -21.57
C ILE A 66 5.19 -15.49 -20.74
N LEU A 67 3.89 -15.56 -21.03
CA LEU A 67 2.89 -14.87 -20.24
C LEU A 67 2.85 -15.42 -18.80
N SER A 68 2.91 -16.74 -18.63
CA SER A 68 2.96 -17.37 -17.31
C SER A 68 4.17 -16.88 -16.49
N TYR A 69 5.36 -16.82 -17.10
CA TYR A 69 6.54 -16.23 -16.44
C TYR A 69 6.33 -14.78 -16.06
N LEU A 70 5.77 -13.94 -16.94
CA LEU A 70 5.59 -12.51 -16.65
C LEU A 70 4.58 -12.26 -15.53
N ILE A 71 3.48 -13.02 -15.51
CA ILE A 71 2.49 -12.95 -14.43
C ILE A 71 3.13 -13.42 -13.12
N ALA A 72 3.88 -14.53 -13.13
CA ALA A 72 4.57 -15.02 -11.93
C ALA A 72 5.63 -14.03 -11.40
N ILE A 73 6.45 -13.45 -12.29
CA ILE A 73 7.43 -12.41 -11.94
C ILE A 73 6.72 -11.20 -11.34
N HIS A 74 5.65 -10.73 -11.98
CA HIS A 74 4.88 -9.58 -11.49
C HIS A 74 4.32 -9.87 -10.10
N PHE A 75 3.65 -11.01 -9.92
CA PHE A 75 3.08 -11.43 -8.66
C PHE A 75 4.14 -11.53 -7.54
N MET A 76 5.25 -12.22 -7.78
CA MET A 76 6.33 -12.35 -6.80
C MET A 76 6.93 -10.99 -6.43
N LYS A 77 7.05 -10.08 -7.39
CA LYS A 77 7.62 -8.75 -7.16
C LYS A 77 6.67 -7.82 -6.42
N THR A 78 5.41 -7.73 -6.85
CA THR A 78 4.46 -6.73 -6.34
C THR A 78 3.69 -7.20 -5.11
N ARG A 79 3.46 -8.50 -4.97
CA ARG A 79 2.65 -9.06 -3.87
C ARG A 79 3.49 -9.79 -2.83
N LEU A 80 4.56 -10.46 -3.25
CA LEU A 80 5.43 -11.18 -2.32
C LEU A 80 6.70 -10.41 -1.94
N GLY A 81 6.92 -9.22 -2.51
CA GLY A 81 8.08 -8.38 -2.22
C GLY A 81 9.43 -9.03 -2.54
N ARG A 82 9.46 -10.05 -3.42
CA ARG A 82 10.67 -10.82 -3.71
C ARG A 82 11.63 -10.02 -4.60
N SER A 83 12.92 -10.15 -4.31
CA SER A 83 13.99 -9.58 -5.13
C SER A 83 14.14 -10.34 -6.46
N LEU A 84 14.70 -9.70 -7.49
CA LEU A 84 14.96 -10.36 -8.77
C LEU A 84 15.92 -11.56 -8.65
N ALA A 85 16.85 -11.53 -7.70
CA ALA A 85 17.77 -12.63 -7.44
C ALA A 85 17.06 -13.87 -6.87
N GLU A 86 16.08 -13.65 -5.99
CA GLU A 86 15.23 -14.72 -5.45
C GLU A 86 14.26 -15.24 -6.51
N ILE A 87 13.60 -14.35 -7.26
CA ILE A 87 12.73 -14.72 -8.37
C ILE A 87 13.50 -15.59 -9.36
N ARG A 88 14.71 -15.19 -9.76
CA ARG A 88 15.58 -16.01 -10.59
C ARG A 88 15.85 -17.37 -9.97
N ARG A 89 16.22 -17.44 -8.69
CA ARG A 89 16.48 -18.73 -8.01
C ARG A 89 15.25 -19.64 -8.02
N ILE A 90 14.06 -19.07 -7.84
CA ILE A 90 12.78 -19.80 -7.88
C ILE A 90 12.51 -20.33 -9.29
N LEU A 91 12.74 -19.52 -10.32
CA LEU A 91 12.50 -19.87 -11.73
C LEU A 91 13.61 -20.74 -12.35
N ALA A 92 14.84 -20.69 -11.84
CA ALA A 92 16.04 -21.32 -12.41
C ALA A 92 16.07 -22.87 -12.35
N GLY A 93 14.97 -23.52 -11.96
CA GLY A 93 14.82 -24.98 -12.03
C GLY A 93 13.53 -25.44 -12.68
N GLN A 94 12.87 -24.57 -13.46
CA GLN A 94 11.44 -24.70 -13.81
C GLN A 94 11.19 -24.42 -15.29
N GLN A 95 11.89 -25.12 -16.20
CA GLN A 95 11.61 -25.02 -17.63
C GLN A 95 10.53 -26.02 -18.05
N GLY A 96 9.48 -25.54 -18.72
CA GLY A 96 8.66 -26.36 -19.63
C GLY A 96 7.21 -26.64 -19.23
N ASP A 97 6.75 -26.34 -18.01
CA ASP A 97 5.36 -26.64 -17.63
C ASP A 97 4.72 -25.53 -16.74
N PRO A 98 3.69 -24.81 -17.24
CA PRO A 98 2.90 -23.85 -16.47
C PRO A 98 2.30 -24.42 -15.18
N ALA A 99 1.90 -25.70 -15.14
CA ALA A 99 1.30 -26.31 -13.97
C ALA A 99 2.31 -26.45 -12.82
N THR A 100 3.56 -26.80 -13.14
CA THR A 100 4.64 -26.85 -12.16
C THR A 100 4.97 -25.46 -11.60
N LEU A 101 4.98 -24.42 -12.45
CA LEU A 101 5.17 -23.03 -12.02
C LEU A 101 4.03 -22.58 -11.08
N ALA A 102 2.79 -22.91 -11.41
CA ALA A 102 1.62 -22.66 -10.59
C ALA A 102 1.75 -23.33 -9.21
N GLN A 103 2.02 -24.63 -9.17
CA GLN A 103 2.15 -25.37 -7.91
C GLN A 103 3.19 -24.76 -6.95
N ARG A 104 4.28 -24.20 -7.50
CA ARG A 104 5.30 -23.52 -6.68
C ARG A 104 4.88 -22.13 -6.23
N CYS A 105 4.23 -21.35 -7.09
CA CYS A 105 3.63 -20.10 -6.67
C CYS A 105 2.61 -20.34 -5.53
N ALA A 106 1.88 -21.47 -5.55
CA ALA A 106 0.95 -21.83 -4.49
C ALA A 106 1.67 -22.04 -3.15
N ARG A 107 2.80 -22.77 -3.16
CA ARG A 107 3.64 -22.92 -1.96
C ARG A 107 4.20 -21.61 -1.42
N LEU A 108 4.62 -20.70 -2.31
CA LEU A 108 5.11 -19.37 -1.90
C LEU A 108 4.00 -18.53 -1.28
N VAL A 109 2.77 -18.67 -1.78
CA VAL A 109 1.58 -18.06 -1.17
C VAL A 109 1.31 -18.68 0.20
N GLU A 110 1.35 -20.01 0.34
CA GLU A 110 1.16 -20.69 1.64
C GLU A 110 2.20 -20.26 2.69
N GLU A 111 3.45 -20.06 2.28
CA GLU A 111 4.54 -19.53 3.11
C GLU A 111 4.28 -18.07 3.53
N ALA A 112 3.91 -17.21 2.57
CA ALA A 112 3.54 -15.81 2.80
C ALA A 112 2.33 -15.68 3.75
N VAL A 113 1.38 -16.59 3.58
CA VAL A 113 0.22 -16.75 4.44
C VAL A 113 0.60 -17.18 5.87
N HIS A 114 1.47 -18.18 6.01
CA HIS A 114 1.94 -18.66 7.32
C HIS A 114 2.71 -17.57 8.07
N THR A 115 3.41 -16.72 7.34
CA THR A 115 4.16 -15.58 7.87
C THR A 115 3.31 -14.32 8.09
N GLN A 116 1.99 -14.40 7.88
CA GLN A 116 1.04 -13.29 7.99
C GLN A 116 1.37 -12.09 7.07
N SER A 117 2.06 -12.32 5.96
CA SER A 117 2.42 -11.25 5.02
C SER A 117 1.34 -10.93 3.99
N LEU A 118 0.23 -11.69 3.97
CA LEU A 118 -0.92 -11.50 3.06
C LEU A 118 -2.22 -11.33 3.87
N GLN A 119 -3.09 -10.39 3.47
CA GLN A 119 -4.38 -10.21 4.13
C GLN A 119 -5.36 -11.36 3.80
N PRO A 120 -6.30 -11.71 4.70
CA PRO A 120 -7.24 -12.82 4.47
C PRO A 120 -8.10 -12.71 3.21
N VAL A 121 -8.50 -11.50 2.80
CA VAL A 121 -9.28 -11.26 1.57
C VAL A 121 -8.43 -11.45 0.31
N GLU A 122 -7.13 -11.11 0.36
CA GLU A 122 -6.19 -11.33 -0.74
C GLU A 122 -5.90 -12.83 -0.95
N ARG A 123 -6.05 -13.62 0.12
CA ARG A 123 -5.77 -15.07 0.20
C ARG A 123 -6.78 -15.95 -0.51
N GLU A 124 -8.05 -15.57 -0.54
CA GLU A 124 -9.14 -16.45 -1.00
C GLU A 124 -9.50 -16.21 -2.47
N TRP A 125 -9.49 -14.95 -2.92
CA TRP A 125 -9.96 -14.58 -4.26
C TRP A 125 -8.84 -14.42 -5.28
N LEU A 126 -7.72 -13.80 -4.89
CA LEU A 126 -6.64 -13.45 -5.82
C LEU A 126 -5.77 -14.67 -6.14
N VAL A 127 -5.49 -15.47 -5.12
CA VAL A 127 -4.83 -16.78 -5.18
C VAL A 127 -5.69 -17.78 -5.96
N GLY A 128 -6.99 -17.85 -5.65
CA GLY A 128 -7.92 -18.74 -6.34
C GLY A 128 -8.13 -18.36 -7.81
N ALA A 129 -8.18 -17.08 -8.16
CA ALA A 129 -8.24 -16.63 -9.54
C ALA A 129 -6.92 -16.90 -10.28
N PHE A 130 -5.78 -16.57 -9.67
CA PHE A 130 -4.45 -16.81 -10.23
C PHE A 130 -4.19 -18.29 -10.52
N PHE A 131 -4.53 -19.19 -9.60
CA PHE A 131 -4.33 -20.63 -9.80
C PHE A 131 -5.30 -21.24 -10.80
N ARG A 132 -6.60 -20.90 -10.75
CA ARG A 132 -7.57 -21.35 -11.76
C ARG A 132 -7.23 -20.84 -13.17
N THR A 133 -6.60 -19.66 -13.27
CA THR A 133 -6.08 -19.08 -14.53
C THR A 133 -4.85 -19.84 -15.03
N LEU A 134 -3.96 -20.29 -14.13
CA LEU A 134 -2.75 -21.04 -14.51
C LEU A 134 -3.00 -22.53 -14.79
N THR A 135 -4.06 -23.13 -14.23
CA THR A 135 -4.34 -24.57 -14.34
C THR A 135 -5.53 -24.91 -15.26
N GLY A 136 -6.33 -23.93 -15.69
CA GLY A 136 -7.48 -24.14 -16.58
C GLY A 136 -8.74 -24.68 -15.89
N GLU A 137 -8.78 -24.78 -14.55
CA GLU A 137 -9.89 -25.34 -13.77
C GLU A 137 -11.00 -24.31 -13.44
N LEU A 138 -11.67 -23.79 -14.46
CA LEU A 138 -12.86 -22.93 -14.32
C LEU A 138 -14.14 -23.74 -14.57
N GLU A 139 -14.61 -24.51 -13.59
CA GLU A 139 -16.02 -24.95 -13.55
C GLU A 139 -16.82 -24.05 -12.60
N LEU A 140 -17.76 -23.28 -13.15
CA LEU A 140 -18.80 -22.59 -12.38
C LEU A 140 -20.18 -23.00 -12.91
N TYR A 141 -21.06 -23.36 -11.97
CA TYR A 141 -22.47 -23.81 -12.01
C TYR A 141 -23.42 -23.25 -13.12
N PRO A 142 -24.62 -23.87 -13.27
CA PRO A 142 -25.07 -24.58 -14.47
C PRO A 142 -25.47 -23.65 -15.63
N ARG A 143 -24.98 -23.98 -16.83
CA ARG A 143 -25.42 -23.38 -18.10
C ARG A 143 -26.94 -23.54 -18.31
N ARG A 144 -27.66 -22.44 -18.48
CA ARG A 144 -28.95 -22.47 -19.21
C ARG A 144 -28.66 -22.76 -20.69
N ARG A 145 -28.88 -24.04 -21.05
CA ARG A 145 -29.28 -24.60 -22.36
C ARG A 145 -28.53 -24.13 -23.62
N ARG A 146 -27.67 -25.05 -24.08
CA ARG A 146 -27.57 -25.69 -25.42
C ARG A 146 -26.11 -25.79 -25.81
N HIS A 147 -25.43 -26.78 -25.25
CA HIS A 147 -24.37 -27.61 -25.83
C HIS A 147 -23.92 -28.55 -24.69
N GLU A 148 -23.79 -29.84 -24.99
CA GLU A 148 -23.53 -30.91 -24.02
C GLU A 148 -22.24 -30.67 -23.20
N PRO A 149 -22.16 -31.15 -21.95
CA PRO A 149 -20.97 -31.06 -21.12
C PRO A 149 -19.96 -32.12 -21.56
N GLY A 150 -18.89 -31.69 -22.22
CA GLY A 150 -17.66 -32.44 -22.38
C GLY A 150 -16.52 -31.66 -21.73
N GLU A 151 -15.67 -32.36 -20.97
CA GLU A 151 -14.41 -31.82 -20.44
C GLU A 151 -13.57 -31.30 -21.62
N ARG A 152 -13.29 -29.99 -21.64
CA ARG A 152 -12.33 -29.40 -22.58
C ARG A 152 -10.92 -29.65 -22.04
N ALA A 153 -9.97 -30.00 -22.91
CA ALA A 153 -8.58 -30.09 -22.50
C ALA A 153 -8.02 -28.69 -22.19
N ALA A 154 -7.07 -28.58 -21.24
CA ALA A 154 -6.47 -27.29 -20.85
C ALA A 154 -5.85 -26.50 -22.04
N SER A 155 -5.48 -27.20 -23.11
CA SER A 155 -4.96 -26.62 -24.36
C SER A 155 -6.03 -26.02 -25.29
N GLU A 156 -7.31 -26.16 -24.96
CA GLU A 156 -8.44 -25.73 -25.81
C GLU A 156 -9.14 -24.46 -25.29
N VAL A 157 -8.67 -23.91 -24.16
CA VAL A 157 -9.21 -22.68 -23.57
C VAL A 157 -8.41 -21.48 -24.09
N GLU A 158 -9.05 -20.65 -24.91
CA GLU A 158 -8.39 -19.44 -25.41
C GLU A 158 -8.31 -18.35 -24.33
N ILE A 159 -7.16 -17.67 -24.25
CA ILE A 159 -6.90 -16.57 -23.29
C ILE A 159 -7.96 -15.45 -23.37
N ASP A 160 -8.59 -15.25 -24.52
CA ASP A 160 -9.65 -14.24 -24.68
C ASP A 160 -10.96 -14.67 -24.01
N GLU A 161 -11.32 -15.97 -24.03
CA GLU A 161 -12.44 -16.53 -23.25
C GLU A 161 -12.18 -16.38 -21.74
N MET A 162 -10.93 -16.63 -21.32
CA MET A 162 -10.46 -16.47 -19.94
C MET A 162 -10.57 -15.02 -19.43
N ILE A 163 -10.28 -14.03 -20.29
CA ILE A 163 -10.42 -12.61 -19.97
C ILE A 163 -11.90 -12.22 -19.85
N ASP A 164 -12.77 -12.74 -20.72
CA ASP A 164 -14.20 -12.45 -20.67
C ASP A 164 -14.89 -13.06 -19.44
N ASP A 165 -14.43 -14.21 -18.96
CA ASP A 165 -14.93 -14.80 -17.72
C ASP A 165 -14.42 -14.05 -16.47
N LEU A 166 -13.17 -13.57 -16.46
CA LEU A 166 -12.67 -12.66 -15.42
C LEU A 166 -13.46 -11.34 -15.39
N ARG A 167 -13.80 -10.78 -16.55
CA ARG A 167 -14.67 -9.59 -16.68
C ARG A 167 -16.07 -9.85 -16.12
N ARG A 168 -16.65 -11.02 -16.42
CA ARG A 168 -18.01 -11.39 -16.04
C ARG A 168 -18.16 -11.70 -14.55
N VAL A 169 -17.18 -12.37 -13.95
CA VAL A 169 -17.24 -12.83 -12.55
C VAL A 169 -16.83 -11.74 -11.56
N ALA A 170 -15.83 -10.92 -11.90
CA ALA A 170 -15.24 -9.98 -10.95
C ALA A 170 -15.55 -8.50 -11.24
N ARG A 171 -16.51 -8.23 -12.16
CA ARG A 171 -16.98 -6.89 -12.58
C ARG A 171 -15.86 -5.85 -12.57
N TRP A 172 -14.78 -6.17 -13.25
CA TRP A 172 -13.65 -5.25 -13.40
C TRP A 172 -14.05 -4.13 -14.36
N GLU A 173 -14.02 -2.89 -13.89
CA GLU A 173 -14.17 -1.73 -14.76
C GLU A 173 -12.81 -1.24 -15.22
N ARG A 174 -12.74 -0.92 -16.52
CA ARG A 174 -11.57 -0.28 -17.09
C ARG A 174 -11.58 1.15 -16.64
N THR A 175 -10.63 1.52 -15.78
CA THR A 175 -10.49 2.91 -15.35
C THR A 175 -10.20 3.79 -16.58
N PRO A 176 -10.59 5.07 -16.57
CA PRO A 176 -10.27 6.01 -17.65
C PRO A 176 -8.76 6.13 -17.96
N ARG A 177 -7.89 5.62 -17.07
CA ARG A 177 -6.43 5.63 -17.17
C ARG A 177 -5.82 4.32 -17.70
N GLY A 178 -6.65 3.36 -18.14
CA GLY A 178 -6.19 2.10 -18.71
C GLY A 178 -5.74 1.05 -17.69
N GLY A 179 -5.87 1.31 -16.38
CA GLY A 179 -5.77 0.31 -15.31
C GLY A 179 -7.12 -0.35 -15.03
N TRP A 180 -7.11 -1.45 -14.29
CA TRP A 180 -8.32 -2.18 -13.91
C TRP A 180 -8.64 -1.95 -12.43
N SER A 181 -9.89 -1.60 -12.13
CA SER A 181 -10.38 -1.50 -10.74
C SER A 181 -11.46 -2.53 -10.48
N TRP A 182 -11.34 -3.21 -9.35
CA TRP A 182 -12.35 -4.13 -8.85
C TRP A 182 -13.47 -3.34 -8.16
N ILE A 183 -14.71 -3.69 -8.45
CA ILE A 183 -15.88 -3.25 -7.69
C ILE A 183 -16.18 -4.34 -6.68
N SER A 184 -16.28 -4.01 -5.40
CA SER A 184 -16.55 -5.04 -4.41
C SER A 184 -17.94 -5.67 -4.62
N PRO A 185 -18.15 -6.97 -4.30
CA PRO A 185 -19.48 -7.57 -4.32
C PRO A 185 -20.49 -6.73 -3.53
N GLU A 186 -20.06 -6.11 -2.44
CA GLU A 186 -20.87 -5.20 -1.62
C GLU A 186 -21.25 -3.91 -2.37
N GLU A 187 -20.35 -3.33 -3.16
CA GLU A 187 -20.63 -2.18 -4.03
C GLU A 187 -21.53 -2.56 -5.21
N ALA A 188 -21.37 -3.77 -5.75
CA ALA A 188 -22.22 -4.30 -6.83
C ALA A 188 -23.64 -4.67 -6.35
N LEU A 189 -23.80 -5.06 -5.07
CA LEU A 189 -25.06 -5.40 -4.43
C LEU A 189 -25.85 -4.17 -3.93
N ARG A 190 -25.20 -3.02 -3.71
CA ARG A 190 -25.89 -1.75 -3.36
C ARG A 190 -26.78 -1.19 -4.48
N GLY A 191 -26.77 -1.80 -5.67
CA GLY A 191 -27.52 -1.35 -6.85
C GLY A 191 -28.89 -1.98 -7.08
N GLU A 192 -29.32 -2.99 -6.31
CA GLU A 192 -30.67 -3.58 -6.45
C GLU A 192 -31.34 -3.83 -5.08
N PRO A 193 -32.65 -3.58 -4.94
CA PRO A 193 -33.37 -3.91 -3.72
C PRO A 193 -33.87 -5.37 -3.77
N ASN A 194 -33.52 -6.19 -2.78
CA ASN A 194 -34.50 -6.99 -2.04
C ASN A 194 -33.92 -7.81 -0.87
N ASP A 195 -34.62 -7.65 0.25
CA ASP A 195 -35.08 -8.54 1.32
C ASP A 195 -34.60 -10.01 1.50
N GLU A 196 -34.49 -10.33 2.81
CA GLU A 196 -34.46 -11.64 3.51
C GLU A 196 -33.22 -12.54 3.32
N GLY A 197 -32.61 -13.21 4.32
CA GLY A 197 -32.88 -13.40 5.75
C GLY A 197 -31.88 -14.43 6.35
N ALA A 198 -31.29 -14.04 7.49
CA ALA A 198 -30.76 -14.76 8.67
C ALA A 198 -30.22 -16.24 8.68
N LEU A 199 -29.16 -16.40 9.51
CA LEU A 199 -28.74 -17.52 10.40
C LEU A 199 -27.75 -18.60 9.89
N MET A 200 -26.54 -18.67 10.47
CA MET A 200 -26.17 -19.62 11.56
C MET A 200 -24.68 -19.50 11.96
N SER A 201 -24.44 -19.72 13.25
CA SER A 201 -23.20 -19.59 14.01
C SER A 201 -22.60 -20.96 14.32
N SER A 202 -21.27 -21.08 14.40
CA SER A 202 -20.63 -22.08 15.27
C SER A 202 -19.28 -21.62 15.79
N ALA A 203 -19.13 -21.75 17.10
CA ALA A 203 -18.00 -21.35 17.93
C ALA A 203 -16.74 -22.24 17.75
N ILE A 204 -15.56 -21.62 17.90
CA ILE A 204 -14.28 -22.31 18.10
C ILE A 204 -13.63 -21.72 19.36
N GLU A 205 -13.35 -22.59 20.34
CA GLU A 205 -12.63 -22.25 21.58
C GLU A 205 -11.15 -21.89 21.30
N PRO A 206 -10.55 -20.91 21.99
CA PRO A 206 -9.11 -20.67 21.91
C PRO A 206 -8.32 -21.48 22.97
N PRO A 207 -7.11 -21.97 22.66
CA PRO A 207 -6.26 -22.63 23.63
C PRO A 207 -5.55 -21.64 24.55
N ARG A 208 -5.20 -22.15 25.73
CA ARG A 208 -4.61 -21.48 26.89
C ARG A 208 -3.21 -20.91 26.63
N SER A 209 -2.95 -19.78 27.29
CA SER A 209 -1.73 -18.98 27.28
C SER A 209 -0.45 -19.74 27.60
N ALA A 210 0.56 -19.61 26.74
CA ALA A 210 1.95 -19.93 27.03
C ALA A 210 2.74 -18.64 27.31
N ARG A 211 3.56 -18.66 28.38
CA ARG A 211 4.43 -17.55 28.80
C ARG A 211 5.57 -17.37 27.78
N VAL A 212 5.75 -16.14 27.29
CA VAL A 212 6.86 -15.76 26.42
C VAL A 212 8.07 -15.37 27.27
N THR A 213 9.16 -16.11 27.10
CA THR A 213 10.52 -15.71 27.52
C THR A 213 11.20 -15.04 26.32
N PRO A 214 11.98 -13.94 26.50
CA PRO A 214 12.62 -13.28 25.37
C PRO A 214 13.71 -14.17 24.76
N LEU A 215 13.47 -14.62 23.52
CA LEU A 215 14.41 -15.35 22.68
C LEU A 215 15.35 -14.36 21.97
N SER A 216 16.62 -14.39 22.34
CA SER A 216 17.72 -13.91 21.49
C SER A 216 17.64 -14.62 20.15
N SER A 217 17.27 -13.88 19.09
CA SER A 217 17.03 -14.47 17.78
C SER A 217 18.32 -14.55 16.95
N PRO A 218 18.51 -15.64 16.18
CA PRO A 218 19.69 -15.87 15.38
C PRO A 218 19.75 -14.97 14.13
N THR A 219 20.98 -14.70 13.71
CA THR A 219 21.41 -13.97 12.52
C THR A 219 20.76 -14.54 11.25
N GLY A 220 19.99 -13.72 10.51
CA GLY A 220 19.56 -14.07 9.15
C GLY A 220 18.25 -13.48 8.62
N THR A 221 17.36 -12.95 9.47
CA THR A 221 16.13 -12.29 9.01
C THR A 221 16.35 -10.79 8.88
N LEU A 222 16.32 -10.27 7.65
CA LEU A 222 16.32 -8.83 7.37
C LEU A 222 15.19 -8.18 8.15
N ARG A 223 15.52 -7.34 9.14
CA ARG A 223 14.50 -6.64 9.94
C ARG A 223 14.38 -5.25 9.34
N VAL A 224 13.38 -5.07 8.49
CA VAL A 224 13.00 -3.72 8.03
C VAL A 224 12.85 -2.83 9.25
N SER A 225 13.65 -1.77 9.31
CA SER A 225 13.67 -0.85 10.43
C SER A 225 12.27 -0.31 10.70
N PRO A 226 11.81 -0.20 11.96
CA PRO A 226 10.52 0.40 12.27
C PRO A 226 10.39 1.81 11.68
N PHE A 227 11.50 2.56 11.59
CA PHE A 227 11.55 3.91 11.00
C PHE A 227 11.21 3.90 9.51
N ARG A 228 11.72 2.92 8.75
CA ARG A 228 11.41 2.77 7.31
C ARG A 228 9.95 2.41 7.09
N ARG A 229 9.38 1.54 7.94
CA ARG A 229 7.94 1.21 7.88
C ARG A 229 7.05 2.42 8.15
N LEU A 230 7.47 3.31 9.06
CA LEU A 230 6.74 4.54 9.34
C LEU A 230 6.77 5.50 8.14
N GLU A 231 7.94 5.67 7.51
CA GLU A 231 8.09 6.45 6.27
C GLU A 231 7.18 5.91 5.15
N GLU A 232 7.29 4.61 4.84
CA GLU A 232 6.48 3.95 3.81
C GLU A 232 4.98 4.09 4.11
N LYS A 233 4.55 3.82 5.35
CA LYS A 233 3.14 3.96 5.76
C LYS A 233 2.63 5.38 5.55
N TYR A 234 3.40 6.40 5.93
CA TYR A 234 2.97 7.79 5.82
C TYR A 234 2.86 8.26 4.38
N LEU A 235 3.87 7.97 3.54
CA LEU A 235 3.85 8.38 2.14
C LEU A 235 2.75 7.66 1.36
N ASP A 236 2.59 6.35 1.55
CA ASP A 236 1.50 5.58 0.94
C ASP A 236 0.12 6.14 1.35
N ARG A 237 -0.02 6.53 2.62
CA ARG A 237 -1.26 7.10 3.14
C ARG A 237 -1.56 8.46 2.52
N PHE A 238 -0.55 9.33 2.46
CA PHE A 238 -0.65 10.64 1.84
C PHE A 238 -1.05 10.53 0.36
N GLU A 239 -0.42 9.62 -0.40
CA GLU A 239 -0.72 9.40 -1.81
C GLU A 239 -2.16 8.95 -2.04
N ARG A 240 -2.70 8.07 -1.18
CA ARG A 240 -4.13 7.70 -1.25
C ARG A 240 -5.04 8.86 -0.90
N SER A 241 -4.72 9.63 0.14
CA SER A 241 -5.54 10.76 0.57
C SER A 241 -5.59 11.86 -0.49
N ILE A 242 -4.45 12.24 -1.08
CA ILE A 242 -4.39 13.31 -2.08
C ILE A 242 -5.08 12.91 -3.40
N ALA A 243 -5.14 11.62 -3.72
CA ALA A 243 -5.89 11.13 -4.88
C ALA A 243 -7.41 11.40 -4.76
N THR A 244 -7.93 11.61 -3.55
CA THR A 244 -9.35 11.96 -3.33
C THR A 244 -9.63 13.47 -3.44
N LEU A 245 -8.58 14.29 -3.54
CA LEU A 245 -8.70 15.74 -3.54
C LEU A 245 -9.28 16.24 -4.88
N SER A 246 -10.45 16.87 -4.83
CA SER A 246 -11.15 17.39 -6.03
C SER A 246 -10.85 18.87 -6.33
N ARG A 247 -10.45 19.64 -5.30
CA ARG A 247 -10.12 21.06 -5.37
C ARG A 247 -9.05 21.40 -4.34
N VAL A 248 -8.27 22.44 -4.61
CA VAL A 248 -7.27 22.99 -3.68
C VAL A 248 -7.47 24.50 -3.57
N PHE A 249 -7.47 25.03 -2.35
CA PHE A 249 -7.55 26.47 -2.11
C PHE A 249 -6.16 27.11 -2.28
N ASP A 250 -6.09 28.24 -2.96
CA ASP A 250 -4.89 29.06 -3.10
C ASP A 250 -5.01 30.30 -2.21
N PRO A 251 -4.21 30.40 -1.13
CA PRO A 251 -4.24 31.54 -0.23
C PRO A 251 -3.77 32.85 -0.84
N LEU A 252 -2.89 32.80 -1.86
CA LEU A 252 -2.32 34.00 -2.48
C LEU A 252 -3.32 34.66 -3.42
N GLU A 253 -4.14 33.86 -4.12
CA GLU A 253 -5.19 34.36 -5.02
C GLU A 253 -6.59 34.35 -4.39
N ASN A 254 -6.72 33.81 -3.18
CA ASN A 254 -7.97 33.71 -2.42
C ASN A 254 -9.10 32.98 -3.18
N ARG A 255 -8.78 31.92 -3.93
CA ARG A 255 -9.74 31.15 -4.74
C ARG A 255 -9.47 29.64 -4.71
N TYR A 256 -10.47 28.84 -5.05
CA TYR A 256 -10.32 27.40 -5.24
C TYR A 256 -9.94 27.09 -6.68
N HIS A 257 -8.98 26.18 -6.84
CA HIS A 257 -8.60 25.59 -8.12
C HIS A 257 -9.09 24.15 -8.18
N SER A 258 -9.66 23.76 -9.31
CA SER A 258 -10.08 22.37 -9.50
C SER A 258 -8.88 21.50 -9.85
N VAL A 259 -8.86 20.28 -9.30
CA VAL A 259 -7.81 19.28 -9.54
C VAL A 259 -8.05 18.49 -10.85
N ARG A 260 -9.11 18.81 -11.63
CA ARG A 260 -9.59 18.05 -12.80
C ARG A 260 -8.46 17.46 -13.67
N GLU A 261 -8.47 16.12 -13.75
CA GLU A 261 -7.90 15.20 -14.75
C GLU A 261 -6.46 15.37 -15.25
N HIS A 262 -5.74 16.42 -14.86
CA HIS A 262 -4.30 16.43 -15.03
C HIS A 262 -3.74 15.42 -14.05
N ALA A 263 -3.12 14.37 -14.60
CA ALA A 263 -2.35 13.39 -13.85
C ALA A 263 -1.50 14.18 -12.85
N LEU A 264 -1.89 14.05 -11.58
CA LEU A 264 -1.08 14.43 -10.46
C LEU A 264 0.11 13.49 -10.52
N ASP A 265 1.08 13.78 -11.39
CA ASP A 265 2.30 13.02 -11.48
C ASP A 265 3.09 13.37 -10.23
N PRO A 266 3.19 12.45 -9.25
CA PRO A 266 3.98 12.72 -8.07
C PRO A 266 5.43 12.92 -8.49
N GLU A 267 6.03 14.03 -8.06
CA GLU A 267 7.48 14.13 -8.04
C GLU A 267 7.97 13.41 -6.79
N ILE A 268 8.49 12.20 -6.97
CA ILE A 268 9.13 11.43 -5.90
C ILE A 268 10.55 11.96 -5.71
N LEU A 269 10.81 12.53 -4.55
CA LEU A 269 12.11 13.01 -4.12
C LEU A 269 12.72 11.96 -3.19
N ASP A 270 13.69 11.23 -3.71
CA ASP A 270 14.38 10.19 -2.97
C ASP A 270 15.85 10.59 -2.78
N PRO A 271 16.27 11.03 -1.58
CA PRO A 271 17.65 11.39 -1.31
C PRO A 271 18.50 10.14 -1.00
N TYR A 272 18.22 9.00 -1.63
CA TYR A 272 19.03 7.78 -1.63
C TYR A 272 20.54 8.05 -1.70
N GLN A 273 20.99 8.97 -2.55
CA GLN A 273 22.41 9.33 -2.65
C GLN A 273 22.97 9.99 -1.38
N LYS A 274 22.16 10.78 -0.66
CA LYS A 274 22.50 11.35 0.66
C LYS A 274 22.73 10.20 1.65
N VAL A 275 21.81 9.23 1.72
CA VAL A 275 21.93 8.04 2.60
C VAL A 275 23.19 7.23 2.27
N VAL A 276 23.43 6.95 0.99
CA VAL A 276 24.65 6.24 0.53
C VAL A 276 25.91 7.00 0.94
N SER A 277 25.92 8.33 0.79
CA SER A 277 27.06 9.16 1.17
C SER A 277 27.31 9.14 2.68
N THR A 278 26.24 9.19 3.49
CA THR A 278 26.30 9.08 4.95
C THR A 278 26.87 7.73 5.36
N LEU A 279 26.37 6.63 4.80
CA LEU A 279 26.88 5.28 5.08
C LEU A 279 28.36 5.11 4.71
N LYS A 280 28.78 5.67 3.57
CA LYS A 280 30.18 5.66 3.16
C LYS A 280 31.06 6.48 4.09
N ALA A 281 30.62 7.68 4.48
CA ALA A 281 31.35 8.54 5.41
C ALA A 281 31.54 7.89 6.79
N LEU A 282 30.56 7.09 7.23
CA LEU A 282 30.64 6.33 8.47
C LEU A 282 31.44 5.01 8.35
N GLY A 283 31.90 4.63 7.15
CA GLY A 283 32.56 3.34 6.92
C GLY A 283 31.63 2.14 7.11
N ARG A 284 30.31 2.33 6.96
CA ARG A 284 29.25 1.35 7.23
C ARG A 284 28.43 1.03 5.98
N TYR A 285 28.93 1.32 4.79
CA TYR A 285 28.20 1.03 3.57
C TYR A 285 28.01 -0.49 3.39
N ASP A 286 26.77 -0.90 3.58
CA ASP A 286 26.28 -2.25 3.38
C ASP A 286 24.93 -2.17 2.68
N ARG A 287 24.70 -3.05 1.70
CA ARG A 287 23.48 -3.00 0.88
C ARG A 287 22.25 -3.39 1.69
N SER A 288 22.34 -4.39 2.56
CA SER A 288 21.24 -4.77 3.45
C SER A 288 20.88 -3.64 4.40
N LEU A 289 21.87 -2.99 5.02
CA LEU A 289 21.64 -1.83 5.89
C LEU A 289 20.95 -0.68 5.13
N LEU A 290 21.39 -0.39 3.91
CA LEU A 290 20.75 0.62 3.06
C LEU A 290 19.30 0.28 2.71
N GLU A 291 19.00 -1.01 2.51
CA GLU A 291 17.64 -1.52 2.33
C GLU A 291 16.83 -1.57 3.65
N GLU A 292 17.44 -1.38 4.82
CA GLU A 292 16.70 -1.31 6.09
C GLU A 292 16.46 0.12 6.57
N LEU A 293 17.34 1.07 6.23
CA LEU A 293 17.24 2.45 6.67
C LEU A 293 16.11 3.23 5.97
N PRO A 294 15.45 4.18 6.66
CA PRO A 294 14.60 5.17 6.01
C PRO A 294 15.44 6.07 5.11
N HIS A 295 14.84 6.61 4.06
CA HIS A 295 15.56 7.41 3.07
C HIS A 295 15.24 8.90 3.15
N ASP A 296 14.42 9.36 4.09
CA ASP A 296 13.91 10.75 4.13
C ASP A 296 13.21 11.13 2.83
N ARG A 297 12.39 10.20 2.33
CA ARG A 297 11.66 10.38 1.08
C ARG A 297 10.62 11.48 1.20
N ALA A 298 10.32 12.10 0.06
CA ALA A 298 9.18 12.99 -0.06
C ALA A 298 8.40 12.73 -1.35
N THR A 299 7.09 12.93 -1.29
CA THR A 299 6.19 12.93 -2.45
C THR A 299 5.60 14.33 -2.60
N ARG A 300 5.85 14.95 -3.76
CA ARG A 300 5.38 16.30 -4.08
C ARG A 300 4.34 16.29 -5.18
N TYR A 301 3.28 17.06 -4.97
CA TYR A 301 2.23 17.33 -5.94
C TYR A 301 2.15 18.81 -6.25
N SER A 302 2.25 19.15 -7.53
CA SER A 302 2.13 20.52 -8.02
C SER A 302 0.77 20.72 -8.67
N PHE A 303 0.05 21.77 -8.28
CA PHE A 303 -1.27 22.10 -8.81
C PHE A 303 -1.15 23.30 -9.77
N PRO A 304 -0.97 23.06 -11.09
CA PRO A 304 -0.85 24.12 -12.07
C PRO A 304 -2.19 24.78 -12.35
N CYS A 305 -2.16 26.09 -12.55
CA CYS A 305 -3.32 26.83 -13.07
C CYS A 305 -2.98 27.47 -14.41
N ALA A 306 -3.95 27.44 -15.33
CA ALA A 306 -3.82 28.12 -16.61
C ALA A 306 -3.76 29.63 -16.38
N GLY A 307 -2.66 30.26 -16.77
CA GLY A 307 -2.56 31.72 -16.86
C GLY A 307 -3.20 32.26 -18.14
N LEU A 308 -3.35 33.58 -18.23
CA LEU A 308 -3.89 34.29 -19.41
C LEU A 308 -3.14 33.96 -20.72
N LEU A 309 -1.88 33.55 -20.64
CA LEU A 309 -1.03 33.19 -21.79
C LEU A 309 -0.90 31.68 -22.02
N GLY A 310 -1.80 30.86 -21.44
CA GLY A 310 -1.81 29.40 -21.61
C GLY A 310 -0.66 28.64 -20.92
N ARG A 311 0.41 29.32 -20.47
CA ARG A 311 1.49 28.70 -19.68
C ARG A 311 0.97 28.32 -18.29
N LYS A 312 1.02 27.03 -17.99
CA LYS A 312 0.69 26.46 -16.68
C LYS A 312 1.83 26.73 -15.69
N LYS A 313 1.54 27.44 -14.60
CA LYS A 313 2.47 27.62 -13.46
C LYS A 313 1.85 27.02 -12.21
N PRO A 314 2.65 26.36 -11.34
CA PRO A 314 2.15 25.86 -10.06
C PRO A 314 1.67 27.04 -9.21
N LYS A 315 0.50 26.89 -8.60
CA LYS A 315 -0.09 27.87 -7.66
C LYS A 315 -0.06 27.36 -6.23
N VAL A 316 -0.33 26.08 -6.07
CA VAL A 316 -0.20 25.38 -4.80
C VAL A 316 0.70 24.17 -5.01
N ILE A 317 1.61 23.92 -4.07
CA ILE A 317 2.47 22.74 -4.03
C ILE A 317 2.21 22.05 -2.69
N ILE A 318 1.79 20.79 -2.72
CA ILE A 318 1.58 19.98 -1.52
C ILE A 318 2.67 18.92 -1.46
N THR A 319 3.45 18.89 -0.38
CA THR A 319 4.56 17.94 -0.20
C THR A 319 4.40 17.20 1.11
N ALA A 320 4.47 15.88 1.08
CA ALA A 320 4.70 15.05 2.26
C ALA A 320 6.16 14.62 2.27
N ALA A 321 6.87 14.89 3.37
CA ALA A 321 8.28 14.57 3.55
C ALA A 321 8.50 13.82 4.88
N CYS A 322 9.55 13.02 4.93
CA CYS A 322 9.99 12.33 6.13
C CYS A 322 11.34 12.89 6.60
N ARG A 323 11.54 12.88 7.92
CA ARG A 323 12.81 13.20 8.55
C ARG A 323 13.16 12.14 9.59
N SER A 324 14.33 11.55 9.43
CA SER A 324 14.80 10.42 10.22
C SER A 324 16.24 10.63 10.68
N PRO A 325 16.61 10.11 11.87
CA PRO A 325 17.96 10.25 12.41
C PRO A 325 18.92 9.25 11.74
N ILE A 326 19.08 9.36 10.41
CA ILE A 326 19.76 8.37 9.55
C ILE A 326 21.18 8.07 10.06
N GLU A 327 21.92 9.08 10.52
CA GLU A 327 23.26 8.87 11.06
C GLU A 327 23.29 7.99 12.30
N ALA A 328 22.40 8.24 13.27
CA ALA A 328 22.31 7.44 14.49
C ALA A 328 21.85 6.01 14.17
N LEU A 329 20.86 5.87 13.27
CA LEU A 329 20.40 4.57 12.80
C LEU A 329 21.50 3.79 12.08
N ALA A 330 22.29 4.45 11.23
CA ALA A 330 23.42 3.85 10.53
C ALA A 330 24.54 3.39 11.49
N ARG A 331 24.67 4.02 12.67
CA ARG A 331 25.57 3.59 13.74
C ARG A 331 25.01 2.43 14.58
N GLY A 332 23.76 2.01 14.32
CA GLY A 332 23.06 0.99 15.09
C GLY A 332 22.52 1.49 16.43
N GLU A 333 22.40 2.82 16.59
CA GLU A 333 21.85 3.43 17.80
C GLU A 333 20.32 3.35 17.81
N SER A 334 19.71 3.56 18.99
CA SER A 334 18.26 3.72 19.15
C SER A 334 17.93 5.19 19.40
N PRO A 335 17.92 6.03 18.35
CA PRO A 335 17.76 7.47 18.52
C PRO A 335 16.39 7.80 19.11
N SER A 336 16.40 8.56 20.18
CA SER A 336 15.21 9.11 20.84
C SER A 336 15.23 10.64 20.93
N ALA A 337 16.30 11.27 20.45
CA ALA A 337 16.41 12.72 20.44
C ALA A 337 15.35 13.33 19.51
N PRO A 338 14.63 14.36 19.98
CA PRO A 338 13.67 15.07 19.15
C PRO A 338 14.39 15.91 18.08
N PHE A 339 13.75 16.08 16.93
CA PHE A 339 14.18 17.06 15.93
C PHE A 339 13.87 18.47 16.37
N GLY A 340 14.84 19.35 16.16
CA GLY A 340 14.78 20.75 16.58
C GLY A 340 14.36 21.69 15.45
N ARG A 341 14.55 22.98 15.70
CA ARG A 341 14.28 24.04 14.72
C ARG A 341 15.19 23.97 13.49
N ASP A 342 16.46 23.65 13.68
CA ASP A 342 17.44 23.60 12.58
C ASP A 342 17.09 22.50 11.58
N ASP A 343 16.65 21.33 12.05
CA ASP A 343 16.16 20.25 11.19
C ASP A 343 14.93 20.66 10.38
N LEU A 344 14.00 21.39 11.02
CA LEU A 344 12.82 21.89 10.34
C LEU A 344 13.19 22.89 9.24
N ASP A 345 14.08 23.84 9.55
CA ASP A 345 14.52 24.85 8.59
C ASP A 345 15.28 24.20 7.40
N GLU A 346 16.07 23.13 7.63
CA GLU A 346 16.69 22.32 6.56
C GLU A 346 15.63 21.70 5.65
N VAL A 347 14.63 21.01 6.20
CA VAL A 347 13.56 20.36 5.41
C VAL A 347 12.75 21.39 4.61
N ILE A 348 12.48 22.56 5.19
CA ILE A 348 11.81 23.67 4.47
C ILE A 348 12.68 24.15 3.31
N ALA A 349 13.98 24.36 3.52
CA ALA A 349 14.88 24.80 2.45
C ALA A 349 15.00 23.77 1.31
N GLU A 350 15.02 22.47 1.65
CA GLU A 350 15.09 21.37 0.67
C GLU A 350 13.81 21.28 -0.19
N HIS A 351 12.64 21.44 0.41
CA HIS A 351 11.36 21.19 -0.28
C HIS A 351 10.63 22.43 -0.78
N CYS A 352 10.85 23.61 -0.20
CA CYS A 352 10.15 24.85 -0.53
C CYS A 352 11.04 25.83 -1.30
N ARG A 353 11.42 25.45 -2.53
CA ARG A 353 12.20 26.34 -3.40
C ARG A 353 11.50 27.68 -3.62
N PRO A 354 12.26 28.79 -3.77
CA PRO A 354 11.70 30.11 -4.07
C PRO A 354 10.86 30.07 -5.36
N THR A 355 9.55 30.14 -5.20
CA THR A 355 8.59 30.17 -6.31
C THR A 355 7.46 31.15 -5.97
N SER A 356 6.59 31.41 -6.95
CA SER A 356 5.36 32.19 -6.73
C SER A 356 4.20 31.35 -6.16
N ALA A 357 4.41 30.06 -5.90
CA ALA A 357 3.38 29.16 -5.38
C ALA A 357 3.31 29.23 -3.85
N PHE A 358 2.13 28.92 -3.31
CA PHE A 358 1.97 28.62 -1.89
C PHE A 358 2.33 27.15 -1.63
N HIS A 359 3.15 26.88 -0.61
CA HIS A 359 3.54 25.52 -0.25
C HIS A 359 2.73 25.03 0.95
N VAL A 360 2.30 23.78 0.89
CA VAL A 360 1.76 23.04 2.04
C VAL A 360 2.71 21.87 2.27
N LEU A 361 3.41 21.87 3.39
CA LEU A 361 4.47 20.91 3.67
C LEU A 361 4.11 20.12 4.95
N GLY A 362 3.82 18.83 4.78
CA GLY A 362 3.65 17.89 5.88
C GLY A 362 4.92 17.11 6.13
N ILE A 363 5.43 17.17 7.36
CA ILE A 363 6.72 16.56 7.74
C ILE A 363 6.50 15.54 8.84
N LEU A 364 6.75 14.28 8.53
CA LEU A 364 6.82 13.20 9.51
C LEU A 364 8.22 13.16 10.13
N ALA A 365 8.32 13.39 11.43
CA ALA A 365 9.45 12.95 12.23
C ALA A 365 9.28 11.47 12.59
N THR A 366 10.23 10.62 12.22
CA THR A 366 10.17 9.19 12.55
C THR A 366 10.51 8.90 14.03
N THR A 367 11.06 9.88 14.75
CA THR A 367 11.18 9.92 16.21
C THR A 367 10.15 10.87 16.84
N SER A 368 10.51 12.12 17.08
CA SER A 368 9.67 13.16 17.68
C SER A 368 10.17 14.55 17.30
N TRP A 369 9.33 15.56 17.49
CA TRP A 369 9.73 16.97 17.46
C TRP A 369 9.93 17.50 18.88
N GLU A 370 10.70 18.57 19.01
CA GLU A 370 10.74 19.31 20.27
C GLU A 370 9.30 19.73 20.67
N PRO A 371 8.89 19.57 21.95
CA PRO A 371 7.49 19.75 22.36
C PRO A 371 6.88 21.10 21.95
N GLY A 372 7.64 22.19 22.08
CA GLY A 372 7.18 23.53 21.70
C GLY A 372 7.02 23.72 20.18
N LEU A 373 7.78 22.98 19.38
CA LEU A 373 7.78 23.11 17.93
C LEU A 373 6.53 22.51 17.30
N ILE A 374 6.11 21.32 17.74
CA ILE A 374 4.88 20.70 17.23
C ILE A 374 3.62 21.43 17.71
N GLU A 375 3.64 22.01 18.91
CA GLU A 375 2.48 22.74 19.45
C GLU A 375 2.31 24.11 18.81
N ARG A 376 3.42 24.74 18.40
CA ARG A 376 3.44 26.05 17.75
C ARG A 376 4.46 26.04 16.63
N PRO A 377 4.17 25.38 15.49
CA PRO A 377 5.10 25.40 14.37
C PRO A 377 5.33 26.84 13.90
N PRO A 378 6.53 27.17 13.39
CA PRO A 378 6.81 28.51 12.91
C PRO A 378 5.91 28.86 11.73
N ARG A 379 5.51 30.14 11.67
CA ARG A 379 4.75 30.67 10.55
C ARG A 379 5.70 31.17 9.48
N HIS A 380 5.39 30.83 8.24
CA HIS A 380 6.08 31.32 7.05
C HIS A 380 5.04 31.96 6.13
N GLU A 381 5.41 33.03 5.42
CA GLU A 381 4.47 33.79 4.60
C GLU A 381 3.83 32.96 3.48
N ARG A 382 4.59 32.02 2.90
CA ARG A 382 4.18 31.20 1.75
C ARG A 382 4.25 29.70 2.00
N VAL A 383 4.35 29.29 3.26
CA VAL A 383 4.41 27.87 3.64
C VAL A 383 3.44 27.63 4.80
N GLY A 384 2.46 26.76 4.57
CA GLY A 384 1.68 26.14 5.63
C GLY A 384 2.35 24.83 6.05
N LEU A 385 2.71 24.70 7.32
CA LEU A 385 3.36 23.50 7.85
C LEU A 385 2.35 22.57 8.52
N VAL A 386 2.59 21.27 8.39
CA VAL A 386 1.96 20.22 9.21
C VAL A 386 3.08 19.36 9.76
N LEU A 387 3.26 19.33 11.07
CA LEU A 387 4.27 18.51 11.75
C LEU A 387 3.60 17.28 12.35
N ILE A 388 4.14 16.11 12.03
CA ILE A 388 3.63 14.81 12.45
C ILE A 388 4.72 14.09 13.23
N GLN A 389 4.33 13.44 14.33
CA GLN A 389 5.20 12.50 15.06
C GLN A 389 4.38 11.35 15.65
N PRO A 390 4.98 10.16 15.83
CA PRO A 390 4.35 9.09 16.60
C PRO A 390 4.16 9.48 18.07
N ARG A 391 3.11 8.94 18.71
CA ARG A 391 2.88 9.06 20.16
C ARG A 391 3.38 7.83 20.91
N PRO A 392 3.86 7.99 22.16
CA PRO A 392 4.02 6.85 23.07
C PRO A 392 2.67 6.14 23.25
N GLY A 393 2.62 4.82 23.04
CA GLY A 393 1.37 4.05 23.08
C GLY A 393 0.60 3.98 21.76
N GLY A 394 1.16 4.52 20.66
CA GLY A 394 0.60 4.44 19.32
C GLY A 394 -0.24 5.64 18.92
N GLY A 395 -0.61 5.71 17.64
CA GLY A 395 -1.22 6.89 17.04
C GLY A 395 -0.22 8.03 16.80
N TRP A 396 -0.77 9.22 16.54
CA TRP A 396 0.01 10.34 16.01
C TRP A 396 -0.32 11.65 16.72
N LYS A 397 0.69 12.51 16.91
CA LYS A 397 0.52 13.92 17.28
C LYS A 397 0.72 14.73 16.00
N ILE A 398 -0.24 15.61 15.71
CA ILE A 398 -0.23 16.46 14.51
C ILE A 398 -0.44 17.90 14.97
N GLY A 399 0.51 18.78 14.65
CA GLY A 399 0.37 20.23 14.81
C GLY A 399 0.57 20.94 13.48
N ASP A 400 -0.06 22.10 13.29
CA ASP A 400 -0.02 22.77 11.99
C ASP A 400 -0.13 24.30 12.08
N THR A 401 0.28 24.96 11.00
CA THR A 401 0.13 26.41 10.78
C THR A 401 -0.72 26.71 9.56
N LEU A 402 -1.59 25.76 9.16
CA LEU A 402 -2.41 25.94 7.97
C LEU A 402 -3.37 27.12 8.15
N PRO A 403 -3.51 28.00 7.15
CA PRO A 403 -4.60 28.97 7.12
C PRO A 403 -5.95 28.28 7.33
N LYS A 404 -6.92 28.93 7.98
CA LYS A 404 -8.24 28.34 8.29
C LYS A 404 -8.94 27.73 7.06
N ARG A 405 -8.74 28.28 5.86
CA ARG A 405 -9.32 27.75 4.61
C ARG A 405 -8.61 26.51 4.06
N LEU A 406 -7.43 26.18 4.57
CA LEU A 406 -6.64 25.00 4.25
C LEU A 406 -6.67 23.94 5.36
N SER A 407 -7.42 24.15 6.44
CA SER A 407 -7.44 23.21 7.57
C SER A 407 -7.92 21.80 7.17
N GLU A 408 -8.73 21.69 6.11
CA GLU A 408 -9.15 20.41 5.54
C GLU A 408 -7.97 19.58 5.00
N LEU A 409 -6.91 20.24 4.51
CA LEU A 409 -5.71 19.57 3.99
C LEU A 409 -4.89 18.88 5.09
N ARG A 410 -5.11 19.22 6.37
CA ARG A 410 -4.46 18.53 7.50
C ARG A 410 -4.70 17.02 7.44
N SER A 411 -5.91 16.61 7.04
CA SER A 411 -6.30 15.19 6.93
C SER A 411 -5.49 14.42 5.88
N LEU A 412 -4.91 15.11 4.88
CA LEU A 412 -4.06 14.47 3.88
C LEU A 412 -2.78 13.90 4.49
N PHE A 413 -2.28 14.52 5.56
CA PHE A 413 -1.05 14.16 6.24
C PHE A 413 -1.27 13.26 7.46
N ASP A 414 -2.51 12.82 7.70
CA ASP A 414 -2.80 11.91 8.79
C ASP A 414 -2.36 10.48 8.40
N PRO A 415 -1.39 9.88 9.10
CA PRO A 415 -0.93 8.54 8.75
C PRO A 415 -1.92 7.44 9.16
N GLU A 416 -3.06 7.78 9.76
CA GLU A 416 -4.06 6.84 10.27
C GLU A 416 -5.46 7.18 9.72
N GLN A 417 -6.18 6.17 9.20
CA GLN A 417 -7.60 6.28 8.87
C GLN A 417 -8.44 6.50 10.14
N GLU A 418 -9.66 6.99 9.96
CA GLU A 418 -10.62 7.00 11.05
C GLU A 418 -10.90 5.60 11.60
N SER A 419 -11.06 4.59 10.73
CA SER A 419 -11.28 3.20 11.14
C SER A 419 -10.08 2.62 11.91
N GLU A 420 -8.86 2.89 11.47
CA GLU A 420 -7.63 2.49 12.18
C GLU A 420 -7.57 3.14 13.57
N LYS A 421 -7.94 4.42 13.70
CA LYS A 421 -8.04 5.09 15.00
C LYS A 421 -9.05 4.42 15.90
N VAL A 422 -10.24 4.10 15.38
CA VAL A 422 -11.28 3.38 16.13
C VAL A 422 -10.75 2.03 16.60
N SER A 423 -10.15 1.24 15.72
CA SER A 423 -9.56 -0.07 16.07
C SER A 423 -8.46 0.04 17.13
N ARG A 424 -7.60 1.06 17.05
CA ARG A 424 -6.55 1.31 18.05
C ARG A 424 -7.14 1.68 19.41
N VAL A 425 -8.15 2.56 19.44
CA VAL A 425 -8.84 2.96 20.67
C VAL A 425 -9.56 1.76 21.29
N TYR A 426 -10.25 0.97 20.46
CA TYR A 426 -10.91 -0.27 20.87
C TYR A 426 -9.92 -1.25 21.52
N ALA A 427 -8.78 -1.52 20.86
CA ALA A 427 -7.75 -2.41 21.39
C ALA A 427 -7.21 -1.90 22.74
N ARG A 428 -6.93 -0.59 22.82
CA ARG A 428 -6.44 0.02 24.06
C ARG A 428 -7.43 -0.09 25.22
N LEU A 429 -8.72 0.12 24.96
CA LEU A 429 -9.78 0.01 25.95
C LEU A 429 -9.95 -1.44 26.44
N THR A 430 -9.93 -2.40 25.53
CA THR A 430 -10.07 -3.83 25.84
C THR A 430 -8.89 -4.38 26.64
N GLU A 431 -7.70 -3.84 26.38
CA GLU A 431 -6.46 -4.22 27.07
C GLU A 431 -6.21 -3.44 28.37
N ASP A 432 -7.02 -2.41 28.68
CA ASP A 432 -6.75 -1.54 29.81
C ASP A 432 -6.92 -2.27 31.16
N PRO A 433 -5.87 -2.32 32.02
CA PRO A 433 -5.95 -3.00 33.30
C PRO A 433 -7.05 -2.48 34.23
N GLU A 434 -7.36 -1.18 34.18
CA GLU A 434 -8.35 -0.57 35.08
C GLU A 434 -9.77 -1.03 34.72
N LEU A 435 -10.06 -1.21 33.42
CA LEU A 435 -11.35 -1.71 32.95
C LEU A 435 -11.53 -3.23 33.11
N ARG A 436 -10.51 -3.96 33.55
CA ARG A 436 -10.60 -5.39 33.89
C ARG A 436 -11.05 -5.64 35.32
N ILE A 437 -10.92 -4.64 36.19
CA ILE A 437 -11.27 -4.75 37.61
C ILE A 437 -12.76 -4.41 37.78
N PRO A 438 -13.56 -5.22 38.51
CA PRO A 438 -14.93 -4.88 38.84
C PRO A 438 -15.04 -3.51 39.53
N GLY A 439 -15.84 -2.61 38.97
CA GLY A 439 -15.96 -1.24 39.44
C GLY A 439 -14.85 -0.27 39.00
N GLY A 440 -13.84 -0.73 38.25
CA GLY A 440 -12.82 0.12 37.63
C GLY A 440 -13.41 1.06 36.58
N HIS A 441 -12.73 2.18 36.31
CA HIS A 441 -13.24 3.23 35.44
C HIS A 441 -12.14 4.03 34.76
N LEU A 442 -12.44 4.62 33.61
CA LEU A 442 -11.58 5.60 32.94
C LEU A 442 -12.35 6.90 32.71
N GLU A 443 -11.71 8.04 32.99
CA GLU A 443 -12.25 9.34 32.60
C GLU A 443 -12.14 9.54 31.08
N VAL A 444 -13.22 9.97 30.43
CA VAL A 444 -13.30 10.09 28.97
C VAL A 444 -12.41 11.20 28.42
N GLU A 445 -12.39 12.38 29.04
CA GLU A 445 -11.60 13.52 28.53
C GLU A 445 -10.09 13.27 28.54
N PRO A 446 -9.46 12.80 29.65
CA PRO A 446 -8.06 12.41 29.64
C PRO A 446 -7.74 11.30 28.62
N LEU A 447 -8.70 10.41 28.35
CA LEU A 447 -8.54 9.36 27.35
C LEU A 447 -8.49 9.94 25.93
N ILE A 448 -9.38 10.89 25.59
CA ILE A 448 -9.35 11.62 24.31
C ILE A 448 -8.00 12.30 24.12
N GLU A 449 -7.54 13.05 25.13
CA GLU A 449 -6.29 13.79 25.07
C GLU A 449 -5.08 12.88 24.91
N SER A 450 -4.98 11.82 25.73
CA SER A 450 -3.86 10.88 25.71
C SER A 450 -3.79 10.08 24.40
N LEU A 451 -4.93 9.60 23.90
CA LEU A 451 -5.00 8.84 22.64
C LEU A 451 -4.91 9.71 21.39
N GLY A 452 -5.12 11.03 21.52
CA GLY A 452 -5.03 11.99 20.43
C GLY A 452 -6.12 11.81 19.38
N VAL A 453 -7.32 11.42 19.81
CA VAL A 453 -8.45 11.14 18.91
C VAL A 453 -9.56 12.17 19.11
N SER A 454 -10.50 12.24 18.18
CA SER A 454 -11.72 13.04 18.37
C SER A 454 -12.70 12.31 19.29
N ARG A 455 -13.63 13.07 19.88
CA ARG A 455 -14.76 12.50 20.67
C ARG A 455 -15.61 11.54 19.83
N GLU A 456 -15.77 11.80 18.53
CA GLU A 456 -16.50 10.91 17.62
C GLU A 456 -15.80 9.55 17.45
N VAL A 457 -14.49 9.56 17.22
CA VAL A 457 -13.68 8.33 17.10
C VAL A 457 -13.75 7.51 18.39
N LEU A 458 -13.61 8.17 19.55
CA LEU A 458 -13.76 7.50 20.83
C LEU A 458 -15.18 6.94 21.01
N GLY A 459 -16.22 7.70 20.65
CA GLY A 459 -17.61 7.24 20.71
C GLY A 459 -17.83 5.93 19.92
N LYS A 460 -17.36 5.88 18.67
CA LYS A 460 -17.44 4.66 17.83
C LYS A 460 -16.72 3.47 18.47
N ALA A 461 -15.54 3.69 19.06
CA ALA A 461 -14.80 2.64 19.75
C ALA A 461 -15.50 2.18 21.05
N LEU A 462 -16.06 3.12 21.82
CA LEU A 462 -16.83 2.82 23.02
C LEU A 462 -18.08 1.99 22.70
N ASP A 463 -18.78 2.30 21.62
CA ASP A 463 -19.95 1.53 21.19
C ASP A 463 -19.58 0.09 20.83
N GLN A 464 -18.46 -0.13 20.14
CA GLN A 464 -17.92 -1.46 19.86
C GLN A 464 -17.57 -2.22 21.14
N VAL A 465 -16.78 -1.60 22.02
CA VAL A 465 -16.37 -2.22 23.29
C VAL A 465 -17.57 -2.59 24.17
N ARG A 466 -18.62 -1.76 24.19
CA ARG A 466 -19.85 -2.03 24.97
C ARG A 466 -20.74 -3.09 24.35
N ALA A 467 -20.72 -3.24 23.02
CA ALA A 467 -21.39 -4.34 22.35
C ALA A 467 -20.74 -5.68 22.71
N ASP A 468 -19.41 -5.71 22.80
CA ASP A 468 -18.64 -6.92 23.14
C ASP A 468 -18.63 -7.22 24.65
N ASP A 469 -18.63 -6.19 25.51
CA ASP A 469 -18.71 -6.30 26.95
C ASP A 469 -19.83 -5.39 27.53
N PRO A 470 -21.08 -5.91 27.62
CA PRO A 470 -22.23 -5.17 28.14
C PRO A 470 -22.09 -4.69 29.59
N ARG A 471 -21.08 -5.15 30.34
CA ARG A 471 -20.80 -4.67 31.71
C ARG A 471 -20.12 -3.31 31.72
N LEU A 472 -19.61 -2.84 30.58
CA LEU A 472 -19.06 -1.51 30.45
C LEU A 472 -20.16 -0.50 30.18
N GLN A 473 -20.23 0.53 31.01
CA GLN A 473 -21.25 1.57 30.95
C GLN A 473 -20.62 2.94 30.94
N LEU A 474 -21.13 3.81 30.08
CA LEU A 474 -20.79 5.23 30.08
C LEU A 474 -21.71 5.93 31.08
N THR A 475 -21.14 6.54 32.12
CA THR A 475 -21.90 7.19 33.18
C THR A 475 -21.33 8.57 33.51
N ARG A 476 -22.13 9.44 34.11
CA ARG A 476 -21.69 10.77 34.53
C ARG A 476 -21.57 10.82 36.05
N VAL A 477 -20.37 11.11 36.55
CA VAL A 477 -20.06 11.22 37.98
C VAL A 477 -19.43 12.57 38.26
N ALA A 478 -20.04 13.35 39.17
CA ALA A 478 -19.58 14.71 39.51
C ALA A 478 -19.37 15.62 38.27
N GLY A 479 -20.24 15.49 37.25
CA GLY A 479 -20.17 16.28 36.02
C GLY A 479 -19.20 15.75 34.97
N LYS A 480 -18.34 14.78 35.29
CA LYS A 480 -17.41 14.12 34.37
C LYS A 480 -18.00 12.85 33.78
N GLU A 481 -17.70 12.58 32.52
CA GLU A 481 -18.08 11.35 31.84
C GLU A 481 -17.00 10.28 32.06
N ILE A 482 -17.41 9.10 32.52
CA ILE A 482 -16.51 7.98 32.79
C ILE A 482 -17.03 6.71 32.10
N LEU A 483 -16.12 5.93 31.52
CA LEU A 483 -16.40 4.55 31.15
C LEU A 483 -16.12 3.68 32.39
N LYS A 484 -17.13 2.97 32.88
CA LYS A 484 -17.05 2.20 34.13
C LYS A 484 -17.47 0.75 33.89
N ARG A 485 -16.73 -0.19 34.49
CA ARG A 485 -17.16 -1.60 34.57
C ARG A 485 -18.10 -1.81 35.74
N ASP A 486 -19.18 -2.56 35.52
CA ASP A 486 -20.06 -2.98 36.61
C ASP A 486 -19.30 -3.80 37.67
N ARG A 487 -19.78 -3.75 38.91
CA ARG A 487 -19.18 -4.44 40.06
C ARG A 487 -19.60 -5.90 40.19
N TYR A 488 -20.69 -6.29 39.53
CA TYR A 488 -21.38 -7.57 39.73
C TYR A 488 -21.28 -8.51 38.53
#